data_AF-A0A7K3HI37-F1
#
_entry.id   AF-A0A7K3HI37-F1
#
_cell.length_a   1.000
_cell.length_b   1.000
_cell.length_c   1.000
_cell.angle_alpha   90.00
_cell.angle_beta   90.00
_cell.angle_gamma   90.00
#
_symmetry.space_group_name_H-M   'P 1'
#
loop_
_entity.id
_entity.type
_entity.pdbx_description
1 polymer ?
#
loop_
_entity_poly.entity_id
_entity_poly.type
_entity_poly.pdbx_seq_one_letter_code
_entity_poly.pdbx_strand_id
1 'polypeptide(L)' 'RPGRFPLRLRRDPVPWDRQRPTWRDAKPALIAGALKRSQARPSGNWYVLGATRDITGDRPLGRTVAGTEVVA' A
#
# COMPACT_ATOMS: atom_id res chain seq x y z
N ARG A 1 2.64 -25.28 -16.95
CA ARG A 1 3.52 -25.25 -15.76
C ARG A 1 2.92 -24.25 -14.77
N PRO A 2 2.64 -24.60 -13.51
CA PRO A 2 2.13 -23.61 -12.56
C PRO A 2 3.15 -22.47 -12.43
N GLY A 3 2.70 -21.23 -12.59
CA GLY A 3 3.54 -20.03 -12.50
C GLY A 3 4.14 -19.93 -11.09
N ARG A 4 5.40 -19.50 -11.00
CA ARG A 4 6.08 -19.28 -9.71
C ARG A 4 5.55 -17.99 -9.10
N PHE A 5 4.39 -18.05 -8.44
CA PHE A 5 3.83 -16.92 -7.72
C PHE A 5 4.51 -16.78 -6.36
N PRO A 6 4.88 -15.57 -5.92
CA PRO A 6 5.45 -15.32 -4.58
C PRO A 6 4.39 -15.49 -3.46
N LEU A 7 3.16 -15.86 -3.82
CA LEU A 7 2.05 -16.10 -2.91
C LEU A 7 1.73 -17.59 -2.87
N ARG A 8 1.49 -18.11 -1.66
CA ARG A 8 1.01 -19.47 -1.43
C ARG A 8 -0.34 -19.39 -0.73
N LEU A 9 -1.35 -20.07 -1.28
CA LEU A 9 -2.62 -20.25 -0.60
C LEU A 9 -2.41 -21.09 0.66
N ARG A 10 -2.99 -20.65 1.77
CA ARG A 10 -3.02 -21.45 2.99
C ARG A 10 -3.93 -22.66 2.74
N ARG A 11 -3.48 -23.84 3.16
CA ARG A 11 -4.28 -25.08 3.06
C ARG A 11 -5.54 -24.99 3.90
N ASP A 12 -5.44 -24.39 5.10
CA ASP A 12 -6.55 -24.21 6.04
C ASP A 12 -6.68 -22.72 6.42
N PRO A 13 -7.32 -21.89 5.58
CA PRO A 13 -7.58 -20.50 5.91
C PRO A 13 -8.76 -20.39 6.89
N VAL A 14 -8.66 -19.47 7.85
CA VAL A 14 -9.81 -19.12 8.70
C VAL A 14 -10.79 -18.30 7.85
N PRO A 15 -12.09 -18.69 7.76
CA PRO A 15 -13.12 -17.90 7.10
C PRO A 15 -13.08 -16.45 7.59
N TRP A 16 -13.18 -15.48 6.68
CA TRP A 16 -12.99 -14.06 6.97
C TRP A 16 -13.88 -13.57 8.14
N ASP A 17 -15.14 -13.98 8.13
CA ASP A 17 -16.15 -13.70 9.15
C ASP A 17 -15.80 -14.25 10.54
N ARG A 18 -14.92 -15.26 10.61
CA ARG A 18 -14.46 -15.88 11.86
C ARG A 18 -13.10 -15.38 12.33
N GLN A 19 -12.45 -14.49 11.57
CA GLN A 19 -11.16 -13.94 11.99
C GLN A 19 -11.37 -12.96 13.16
N ARG A 20 -10.67 -13.21 14.28
CA ARG A 20 -10.69 -12.29 15.42
C ARG A 20 -10.09 -10.94 14.98
N PRO A 21 -10.78 -9.80 15.20
CA PRO A 21 -10.23 -8.50 14.89
C PRO A 21 -8.96 -8.24 15.71
N THR A 22 -7.85 -7.93 15.03
CA THR A 22 -6.52 -7.73 15.64
C THR A 22 -6.24 -6.28 16.02
N TRP A 23 -7.22 -5.37 15.88
CA TRP A 23 -7.03 -3.94 16.15
C TRP A 23 -6.60 -3.66 17.60
N ARG A 24 -6.97 -4.52 18.55
CA ARG A 24 -6.54 -4.42 19.95
C ARG A 24 -5.06 -4.73 20.14
N ASP A 25 -4.49 -5.53 19.25
CA ASP A 25 -3.06 -5.87 19.26
C ASP A 25 -2.22 -4.75 18.61
N ALA A 26 -2.87 -3.72 18.03
CA ALA A 26 -2.18 -2.57 17.47
C ALA A 26 -1.45 -1.80 18.57
N LYS A 27 -0.21 -1.42 18.28
CA LYS A 27 0.63 -0.61 19.16
C LYS A 27 0.85 0.75 18.50
N PRO A 28 0.07 1.80 18.84
CA PRO A 28 0.13 3.10 18.17
C PRO A 28 1.54 3.70 18.12
N ALA A 29 2.32 3.55 19.19
CA ALA A 29 3.70 4.01 19.23
C ALA A 29 4.60 3.30 18.19
N LEU A 30 4.41 1.99 17.97
CA LEU A 30 5.17 1.26 16.94
C LEU A 30 4.75 1.68 15.54
N ILE A 31 3.45 1.91 15.31
CA ILE A 31 2.92 2.40 14.03
C ILE A 31 3.52 3.78 13.74
N ALA A 32 3.46 4.71 14.70
CA ALA A 32 4.03 6.05 14.56
C ALA A 32 5.54 6.00 14.31
N GLY A 33 6.27 5.16 15.04
CA GLY A 33 7.71 4.98 14.83
C GLY A 33 8.06 4.39 13.46
N ALA A 34 7.28 3.42 12.98
CA ALA A 34 7.45 2.86 11.64
C ALA A 34 7.15 3.90 10.55
N LEU A 35 6.09 4.68 10.71
CA LEU A 35 5.73 5.78 9.80
C LEU A 35 6.85 6.81 9.72
N LYS A 36 7.36 7.30 10.87
CA LYS A 36 8.48 8.24 10.92
C LYS A 36 9.72 7.72 10.20
N ARG A 37 10.07 6.44 10.41
CA ARG A 37 11.21 5.81 9.73
C ARG A 37 10.99 5.69 8.22
N SER A 38 9.78 5.38 7.78
CA SER A 38 9.44 5.33 6.35
C SER A 38 9.62 6.70 5.71
N GLN A 39 9.07 7.74 6.33
CA GLN A 39 9.14 9.12 5.83
C GLN A 39 10.57 9.64 5.71
N ALA A 40 11.47 9.20 6.60
CA ALA A 40 12.89 9.58 6.57
C ALA A 40 13.72 8.84 5.50
N ARG A 41 13.18 7.81 4.84
CA ARG A 41 13.92 7.05 3.82
C ARG A 41 13.82 7.74 2.45
N PRO A 42 14.94 7.93 1.73
CA PRO A 42 14.96 8.56 0.40
C PRO A 42 14.11 7.82 -0.64
N SER A 43 13.94 6.51 -0.48
CA SER A 43 13.11 5.66 -1.35
C SER A 43 12.38 4.63 -0.50
N GLY A 44 11.06 4.74 -0.43
CA GLY A 44 10.24 3.83 0.38
C GLY A 44 8.85 4.33 0.76
N ASN A 45 8.52 5.59 0.47
CA ASN A 45 7.18 6.11 0.69
C ASN A 45 6.30 5.88 -0.53
N TRP A 46 5.13 5.30 -0.29
CA TRP A 46 4.06 5.23 -1.27
C TRP A 46 3.22 6.50 -1.16
N TYR A 47 3.06 7.19 -2.28
CA TYR A 47 2.20 8.36 -2.37
C TYR A 47 0.99 8.03 -3.24
N VAL A 48 -0.16 8.62 -2.91
CA VAL A 48 -1.36 8.51 -3.73
C VAL A 48 -1.25 9.53 -4.86
N LEU A 49 -1.20 9.06 -6.11
CA LEU A 49 -1.19 9.92 -7.28
C LEU A 49 -2.61 10.39 -7.67
N GLY A 50 -3.60 9.48 -7.60
CA GLY A 50 -4.98 9.76 -7.99
C GLY A 50 -5.84 8.51 -8.02
N ALA A 51 -7.13 8.66 -8.33
CA ALA A 51 -8.02 7.53 -8.56
C ALA A 51 -7.71 6.87 -9.91
N THR A 52 -7.84 5.55 -10.00
CA THR A 52 -7.58 4.81 -11.26
C THR A 52 -8.42 5.30 -12.43
N ARG A 53 -9.63 5.80 -12.18
CA ARG A 53 -10.53 6.35 -13.23
C ARG A 53 -10.00 7.65 -13.86
N ASP A 54 -9.11 8.35 -13.19
CA ASP A 54 -8.52 9.61 -13.66
C ASP A 54 -7.22 9.37 -14.43
N ILE A 55 -6.69 8.13 -14.42
CA ILE A 55 -5.50 7.71 -15.16
C ILE A 55 -5.98 6.98 -16.41
N THR A 56 -6.09 7.73 -17.51
CA THR A 56 -6.65 7.28 -18.77
C THR A 56 -5.62 7.38 -19.89
N GLY A 57 -5.79 6.61 -20.97
CA GLY A 57 -4.82 6.59 -22.08
C GLY A 57 -4.92 7.76 -23.06
N ASP A 58 -5.95 8.60 -22.92
CA ASP A 58 -6.27 9.72 -23.81
C ASP A 58 -5.73 11.06 -23.33
N ARG A 59 -5.43 11.22 -22.02
CA ARG A 59 -4.89 12.46 -21.46
C ARG A 59 -3.95 12.22 -20.27
N PRO A 60 -2.81 12.93 -20.21
CA PRO A 60 -1.90 12.82 -19.08
C PRO A 60 -2.49 13.45 -17.81
N LEU A 61 -2.15 12.88 -16.66
CA LEU A 61 -2.51 13.39 -15.34
C LEU A 61 -1.27 13.95 -14.62
N GLY A 62 -1.09 15.26 -14.67
CA GLY A 62 -0.07 15.96 -13.88
C GLY A 62 -0.48 16.20 -12.43
N ARG A 63 0.35 15.82 -11.47
CA ARG A 63 0.15 16.05 -10.03
C ARG A 63 1.46 16.31 -9.29
N THR A 64 1.44 17.22 -8.33
CA THR A 64 2.57 17.43 -7.42
C THR A 64 2.47 16.48 -6.23
N VAL A 65 3.48 15.64 -6.05
CA VAL A 65 3.62 14.68 -4.97
C VAL A 65 4.88 15.03 -4.17
N ALA A 66 4.71 15.38 -2.89
CA ALA A 66 5.82 15.75 -2.00
C ALA A 66 6.77 16.82 -2.59
N GLY A 67 6.21 17.80 -3.32
CA GLY A 67 6.97 18.88 -3.96
C GLY A 67 7.54 18.55 -5.34
N THR A 68 7.36 17.32 -5.84
CA THR A 68 7.82 16.88 -7.17
C THR A 68 6.62 16.72 -8.11
N GLU A 69 6.70 17.27 -9.32
CA GLU A 69 5.69 16.99 -10.35
C GLU A 69 5.84 15.56 -10.89
N VAL A 70 4.73 14.85 -10.96
CA VAL A 70 4.60 13.49 -11.50
C VAL A 70 3.51 13.50 -12.55
N VAL A 71 3.76 12.83 -13.67
CA VAL A 71 2.80 12.66 -14.77
C VAL A 71 2.56 11.18 -15.00
N ALA A 72 1.29 10.79 -15.04
CA ALA A 72 0.83 9.44 -15.40
C ALA A 72 -0.02 9.46 -16.67
#